data_AF-A0A663MK62-F1
#
_entry.id   AF-A0A663MK62-F1
#
_cell.length_a   1.000
_cell.length_b   1.000
_cell.length_c   1.000
_cell.angle_alpha   90.00
_cell.angle_beta   90.00
_cell.angle_gamma   90.00
#
_symmetry.space_group_name_H-M   'P 1'
#
loop_
_entity.id
_entity.type
_entity.pdbx_description
1 polymer ?
#
loop_
_entity_poly.entity_id
_entity_poly.type
_entity_poly.pdbx_seq_one_letter_code
_entity_poly.pdbx_strand_id
1 'polypeptide(L)'
;MWDWERQSTSGSIALLLVLVLALTVKSSPHGRVGHPPPNKDSGSGRVSRGCLNQKDLKFPSTLKVDVRISNSDQAFRTVHDVRNRSLAPWDYRLDEDPNRFPQVIADAKCRLSGCVNALGQEDHSFNSVPIQQEILVLRREQGGCLPTYRLEKKVITVGCTCAAPVIHHQS
;
A
#
# COMPACT_ATOMS: atom_id res chain seq x y z
N MET A 1 22.63 -20.03 55.90
CA MET A 1 22.00 -18.71 55.75
C MET A 1 21.39 -18.71 54.36
N TRP A 2 20.14 -19.12 54.31
CA TRP A 2 19.34 -19.34 53.10
C TRP A 2 18.39 -18.15 53.01
N ASP A 3 18.61 -17.23 52.08
CA ASP A 3 17.60 -16.21 51.73
C ASP A 3 18.03 -15.46 50.45
N TRP A 4 17.56 -15.97 49.32
CA TRP A 4 17.43 -15.17 48.08
C TRP A 4 16.17 -15.56 47.28
N GLU A 5 15.58 -16.73 47.52
CA GLU A 5 14.38 -17.21 46.82
C GLU A 5 13.04 -16.69 47.39
N ARG A 6 12.95 -15.42 47.82
CA ARG A 6 11.70 -14.88 48.37
C ARG A 6 11.41 -13.43 47.99
N GLN A 7 11.56 -13.06 46.71
CA GLN A 7 11.03 -11.78 46.25
C GLN A 7 10.73 -11.74 44.73
N SER A 8 10.04 -12.74 44.16
CA SER A 8 9.57 -12.63 42.77
C SER A 8 8.39 -13.56 42.43
N THR A 9 7.34 -13.58 43.26
CA THR A 9 6.12 -14.38 42.98
C THR A 9 4.81 -13.67 43.29
N SER A 10 4.83 -12.38 43.66
CA SER A 10 3.62 -11.64 44.06
C SER A 10 2.93 -10.86 42.93
N GLY A 11 3.58 -10.60 41.78
CA GLY A 11 3.01 -9.82 40.68
C GLY A 11 2.23 -10.65 39.65
N SER A 12 2.62 -11.91 39.44
CA SER A 12 2.03 -12.76 38.39
C SER A 12 0.71 -13.40 38.80
N ILE A 13 0.48 -13.62 40.09
CA ILE A 13 -0.76 -14.19 40.62
C ILE A 13 -1.91 -13.15 40.58
N ALA A 14 -1.60 -11.87 40.81
CA ALA A 14 -2.59 -10.79 40.78
C ALA A 14 -3.15 -10.54 39.36
N LEU A 15 -2.30 -10.64 38.32
CA LEU A 15 -2.75 -10.51 36.93
C LEU A 15 -3.63 -11.68 36.47
N LEU A 16 -3.35 -12.89 36.94
CA LEU A 16 -4.16 -14.08 36.62
C LEU A 16 -5.58 -13.96 37.21
N LEU A 17 -5.73 -13.39 38.40
CA LEU A 17 -7.06 -13.16 39.01
C LEU A 17 -7.89 -12.12 38.23
N VAL A 18 -7.26 -11.09 37.66
CA VAL A 18 -7.95 -10.09 36.82
C VAL A 18 -8.43 -10.68 35.50
N LEU A 19 -7.65 -11.59 34.88
CA LEU A 19 -8.05 -12.27 33.64
C LEU A 19 -9.19 -13.28 33.85
N VAL A 20 -9.23 -13.98 35.00
CA VAL A 20 -10.31 -14.93 35.31
C VAL A 20 -11.64 -14.22 35.55
N LEU A 21 -11.64 -13.02 36.16
CA LEU A 21 -12.86 -12.25 36.39
C LEU A 21 -13.46 -11.62 35.12
N ALA A 22 -12.66 -11.38 34.08
CA ALA A 22 -13.15 -10.88 32.80
C ALA A 22 -13.86 -11.94 31.94
N LEU A 23 -13.65 -13.24 32.22
CA LEU A 23 -14.20 -14.34 31.42
C LEU A 23 -15.51 -14.93 31.98
N THR A 24 -16.05 -14.42 33.09
CA THR A 24 -17.29 -14.93 33.69
C THR A 24 -18.55 -14.11 33.40
N VAL A 25 -18.53 -13.14 32.48
CA VAL A 25 -19.77 -12.55 31.97
C VAL A 25 -20.37 -13.45 30.88
N LYS A 26 -20.96 -14.56 31.33
CA LYS A 26 -21.91 -15.37 30.57
C LYS A 26 -23.30 -14.73 30.71
N SER A 27 -23.73 -13.92 29.75
CA SER A 27 -25.14 -13.60 29.57
C SER A 27 -25.81 -14.69 28.73
N SER A 28 -26.82 -15.31 29.35
CA SER A 28 -27.60 -16.47 28.93
C SER A 28 -28.53 -16.16 27.73
N PRO A 29 -28.93 -17.17 26.93
CA PRO A 29 -29.78 -17.00 25.75
C PRO A 29 -31.28 -17.07 26.13
N HIS A 30 -32.10 -16.25 25.46
CA HIS A 30 -33.41 -16.60 24.87
C HIS A 30 -34.30 -15.36 24.71
N GLY A 31 -34.61 -15.06 23.45
CA GLY A 31 -35.69 -14.17 23.05
C GLY A 31 -36.11 -14.50 21.63
N ARG A 32 -36.75 -15.66 21.43
CA ARG A 32 -37.50 -15.93 20.20
C ARG A 32 -38.80 -15.13 20.28
N VAL A 33 -38.85 -14.00 19.59
CA VAL A 33 -40.11 -13.38 19.20
C VAL A 33 -40.38 -13.81 17.76
N GLY A 34 -41.32 -14.74 17.60
CA GLY A 34 -41.89 -15.07 16.30
C GLY A 34 -42.78 -13.93 15.84
N HIS A 35 -42.40 -13.27 14.75
CA HIS A 35 -43.28 -12.38 14.00
C HIS A 35 -43.50 -12.92 12.58
N PRO A 36 -44.68 -12.64 11.99
CA PRO A 36 -45.32 -13.45 10.95
C PRO A 36 -44.65 -13.34 9.57
N PRO A 37 -44.99 -14.20 8.59
CA PRO A 37 -44.31 -14.25 7.31
C PRO A 37 -44.48 -12.92 6.54
N PRO A 38 -43.45 -12.41 5.84
CA PRO A 38 -43.60 -11.22 5.02
C PRO A 38 -44.46 -11.56 3.80
N ASN A 39 -45.53 -10.79 3.67
CA ASN A 39 -46.45 -10.80 2.55
C ASN A 39 -45.69 -10.60 1.22
N LYS A 40 -45.89 -11.50 0.26
CA LYS A 40 -45.58 -11.25 -1.15
C LYS A 40 -46.54 -10.14 -1.60
N ASP A 41 -46.05 -8.92 -1.67
CA ASP A 41 -46.38 -7.92 -2.70
C ASP A 41 -45.82 -6.57 -2.26
N SER A 42 -44.57 -6.35 -2.65
CA SER A 42 -44.12 -5.00 -2.96
C SER A 42 -43.01 -5.15 -3.98
N GLY A 43 -43.30 -4.77 -5.22
CA GLY A 43 -42.30 -4.66 -6.26
C GLY A 43 -41.14 -3.82 -5.76
N SER A 44 -40.07 -4.47 -5.33
CA SER A 44 -38.77 -3.85 -5.17
C SER A 44 -38.15 -3.72 -6.56
N GLY A 45 -38.81 -2.91 -7.38
CA GLY A 45 -38.09 -2.10 -8.34
C GLY A 45 -37.23 -1.19 -7.49
N ARG A 46 -36.01 -1.66 -7.15
CA ARG A 46 -34.96 -0.74 -6.74
C ARG A 46 -34.88 0.27 -7.86
N VAL A 47 -35.35 1.47 -7.53
CA VAL A 47 -35.32 2.65 -8.36
C VAL A 47 -33.91 2.78 -8.91
N SER A 48 -33.72 2.29 -10.13
CA SER A 48 -32.56 2.56 -10.97
C SER A 48 -32.72 4.01 -11.38
N ARG A 49 -32.35 4.92 -10.48
CA ARG A 49 -32.43 6.35 -10.70
C ARG A 49 -31.33 6.72 -11.70
N GLY A 50 -31.67 6.62 -12.98
CA GLY A 50 -31.20 7.52 -14.04
C GLY A 50 -29.75 7.39 -14.48
N CYS A 51 -29.31 6.20 -14.88
CA CYS A 51 -28.06 6.04 -15.61
C CYS A 51 -28.39 5.84 -17.08
N LEU A 52 -28.45 6.92 -17.86
CA LEU A 52 -28.63 6.84 -19.31
C LEU A 52 -27.36 6.27 -19.93
N ASN A 53 -27.48 5.11 -20.58
CA ASN A 53 -26.42 4.58 -21.43
C ASN A 53 -26.20 5.57 -22.56
N GLN A 54 -25.03 6.21 -22.61
CA GLN A 54 -24.67 7.13 -23.69
C GLN A 54 -24.51 6.30 -24.97
N LYS A 55 -25.59 6.24 -25.76
CA LYS A 55 -25.59 5.64 -27.10
C LYS A 55 -25.10 6.69 -28.10
N ASP A 56 -24.18 6.25 -28.97
CA ASP A 56 -23.85 6.82 -30.29
C ASP A 56 -23.04 8.12 -30.34
N LEU A 57 -21.78 8.08 -29.90
CA LEU A 57 -20.75 9.01 -30.36
C LEU A 57 -19.93 8.36 -31.50
N LYS A 58 -19.73 9.07 -32.62
CA LYS A 58 -19.03 8.60 -33.84
C LYS A 58 -17.58 8.12 -33.60
N PHE A 59 -16.99 8.51 -32.47
CA PHE A 59 -15.80 7.91 -31.88
C PHE A 59 -16.02 7.83 -30.36
N PRO A 60 -15.74 6.69 -29.71
CA PRO A 60 -15.91 6.59 -28.27
C PRO A 60 -14.85 7.44 -27.55
N SER A 61 -15.27 8.37 -26.70
CA SER A 61 -14.39 9.08 -25.76
C SER A 61 -13.92 8.19 -24.60
N THR A 62 -14.50 6.99 -24.48
CA THR A 62 -14.23 6.03 -23.39
C THR A 62 -13.93 4.66 -23.97
N LEU A 63 -12.79 4.09 -23.60
CA LEU A 63 -12.39 2.73 -24.00
C LEU A 63 -12.74 1.74 -22.89
N LYS A 64 -13.37 0.62 -23.25
CA LYS A 64 -13.55 -0.50 -22.33
C LYS A 64 -12.30 -1.36 -22.33
N VAL A 65 -11.59 -1.40 -21.20
CA VAL A 65 -10.34 -2.14 -21.05
C VAL A 65 -10.56 -3.34 -20.12
N ASP A 66 -10.14 -4.53 -20.52
CA ASP A 66 -10.03 -5.71 -19.64
C ASP A 66 -8.63 -5.68 -19.00
N VAL A 67 -8.54 -5.28 -17.72
CA VAL A 67 -7.26 -5.16 -17.03
C VAL A 67 -6.99 -6.46 -16.27
N ARG A 68 -6.08 -7.28 -16.79
CA ARG A 68 -5.59 -8.49 -16.10
C ARG A 68 -4.28 -8.17 -15.40
N ILE A 69 -4.33 -8.11 -14.06
CA ILE A 69 -3.17 -7.80 -13.23
C ILE A 69 -2.50 -9.12 -12.86
N SER A 70 -1.30 -9.36 -13.39
CA SER A 70 -0.45 -10.48 -12.95
C SER A 70 0.51 -9.99 -11.88
N ASN A 71 0.57 -10.67 -10.75
CA ASN A 71 1.58 -10.42 -9.73
C ASN A 71 2.83 -11.28 -10.02
N SER A 72 4.03 -10.71 -9.90
CA SER A 72 5.31 -11.43 -10.03
C SER A 72 6.11 -11.26 -8.74
N ASP A 73 5.89 -12.15 -7.78
CA ASP A 73 6.53 -12.11 -6.46
C ASP A 73 8.07 -12.14 -6.54
N GLN A 74 8.62 -12.75 -7.59
CA GLN A 74 10.05 -12.89 -7.80
C GLN A 74 10.73 -11.54 -8.13
N ALA A 75 10.05 -10.66 -8.86
CA ALA A 75 10.56 -9.32 -9.16
C ALA A 75 10.72 -8.47 -7.89
N PHE A 76 9.75 -8.54 -6.97
CA PHE A 76 9.79 -7.82 -5.69
C PHE A 76 10.96 -8.25 -4.81
N ARG A 77 11.23 -9.56 -4.73
CA ARG A 77 12.33 -10.09 -3.90
C ARG A 77 13.70 -9.61 -4.35
N THR A 78 13.94 -9.61 -5.66
CA THR A 78 15.22 -9.12 -6.23
C THR A 78 15.44 -7.64 -5.91
N VAL A 79 14.40 -6.80 -6.03
CA VAL A 79 14.48 -5.35 -5.76
C VAL A 79 14.78 -5.07 -4.29
N HIS A 80 14.12 -5.76 -3.36
CA HIS A 80 14.36 -5.59 -1.92
C HIS A 80 15.80 -5.91 -1.52
N ASP A 81 16.37 -6.97 -2.11
CA ASP A 81 17.72 -7.39 -1.82
C ASP A 81 18.74 -6.38 -2.40
N VAL A 82 18.55 -5.92 -3.64
CA VAL A 82 19.44 -4.92 -4.29
C VAL A 82 19.54 -3.61 -3.51
N ARG A 83 18.42 -3.11 -2.97
CA ARG A 83 18.34 -1.81 -2.30
C ARG A 83 19.42 -1.58 -1.23
N ASN A 84 19.65 -2.58 -0.38
CA ASN A 84 20.56 -2.44 0.77
C ASN A 84 22.02 -2.76 0.42
N ARG A 85 22.28 -3.51 -0.65
CA ARG A 85 23.63 -3.90 -1.09
C ARG A 85 24.15 -3.10 -2.28
N SER A 86 23.40 -2.11 -2.75
CA SER A 86 23.83 -1.14 -3.75
C SER A 86 24.92 -0.23 -3.18
N LEU A 87 25.89 0.17 -4.02
CA LEU A 87 26.84 1.24 -3.68
C LEU A 87 26.13 2.59 -3.51
N ALA A 88 24.98 2.79 -4.14
CA ALA A 88 24.10 3.92 -3.91
C ALA A 88 22.82 3.41 -3.26
N PRO A 89 22.77 3.18 -1.93
CA PRO A 89 21.62 2.59 -1.27
C PRO A 89 20.43 3.57 -1.21
N TRP A 90 19.20 3.05 -1.17
CA TRP A 90 17.99 3.86 -1.09
C TRP A 90 16.98 3.34 -0.06
N ASP A 91 16.02 4.18 0.29
CA ASP A 91 14.78 3.78 0.98
C ASP A 91 13.57 4.03 0.11
N TYR A 92 12.47 3.35 0.40
CA TYR A 92 11.20 3.59 -0.29
C TYR A 92 10.32 4.47 0.56
N ARG A 93 9.81 5.54 -0.06
CA ARG A 93 8.65 6.29 0.44
C ARG A 93 7.40 5.74 -0.24
N LEU A 94 6.40 5.36 0.55
CA LEU A 94 5.13 4.88 0.02
C LEU A 94 4.21 6.07 -0.31
N ASP A 95 3.85 6.20 -1.58
CA ASP A 95 2.85 7.14 -2.10
C ASP A 95 1.52 6.38 -2.22
N GLU A 96 0.62 6.64 -1.28
CA GLU A 96 -0.71 6.03 -1.24
C GLU A 96 -1.79 7.00 -1.73
N ASP A 97 -2.58 6.56 -2.70
CA ASP A 97 -3.74 7.30 -3.21
C ASP A 97 -4.91 6.32 -3.42
N PRO A 98 -5.97 6.37 -2.58
CA PRO A 98 -7.10 5.45 -2.66
C PRO A 98 -7.93 5.61 -3.93
N ASN A 99 -7.75 6.70 -4.67
CA ASN A 99 -8.43 6.96 -5.93
C ASN A 99 -7.55 6.62 -7.15
N ARG A 100 -6.47 5.86 -6.96
CA ARG A 100 -5.52 5.50 -8.02
C ARG A 100 -5.25 4.00 -8.05
N PHE A 101 -4.99 3.47 -9.24
CA PHE A 101 -4.39 2.15 -9.42
C PHE A 101 -3.01 2.27 -10.10
N PRO A 102 -1.94 1.65 -9.55
CA PRO A 102 -1.90 1.02 -8.24
C PRO A 102 -2.08 2.04 -7.11
N GLN A 103 -2.75 1.61 -6.03
CA GLN A 103 -3.05 2.46 -4.88
C GLN A 103 -1.78 2.91 -4.18
N VAL A 104 -0.85 1.97 -3.95
CA VAL A 104 0.44 2.22 -3.31
C VAL A 104 1.54 2.15 -4.36
N ILE A 105 2.37 3.18 -4.39
CA ILE A 105 3.56 3.26 -5.23
C ILE A 105 4.78 3.48 -4.33
N ALA A 106 5.79 2.63 -4.47
CA ALA A 106 7.06 2.80 -3.77
C ALA A 106 7.98 3.73 -4.57
N ASP A 107 8.28 4.91 -4.05
CA ASP A 107 9.16 5.91 -4.66
C ASP A 107 10.50 5.92 -3.91
N ALA A 108 11.58 5.57 -4.60
CA ALA A 108 12.91 5.49 -4.01
C ALA A 108 13.47 6.87 -3.64
N LYS A 109 14.29 6.90 -2.58
CA LYS A 109 15.08 8.04 -2.12
C LYS A 109 16.47 7.56 -1.77
N CYS A 110 17.48 8.10 -2.44
CA CYS A 110 18.88 7.77 -2.15
C CYS A 110 19.19 8.18 -0.70
N ARG A 111 19.87 7.30 0.04
CA ARG A 111 20.22 7.55 1.44
C ARG A 111 21.40 8.51 1.59
N LEU A 112 22.28 8.51 0.60
CA LEU A 112 23.55 9.22 0.59
C LEU A 112 23.60 10.16 -0.61
N SER A 113 24.45 11.19 -0.53
CA SER A 113 24.76 12.04 -1.68
C SER A 113 25.95 11.47 -2.47
N GLY A 114 26.93 10.89 -1.77
CA GLY A 114 28.02 10.10 -2.35
C GLY A 114 27.66 8.62 -2.55
N CYS A 115 28.65 7.80 -2.88
CA CYS A 115 28.48 6.34 -2.99
C CYS A 115 29.26 5.62 -1.89
N VAL A 116 28.89 4.38 -1.58
CA VAL A 116 29.62 3.52 -0.65
C VAL A 116 30.81 2.88 -1.37
N ASN A 117 32.00 2.95 -0.79
CA ASN A 117 33.20 2.29 -1.29
C ASN A 117 33.37 0.86 -0.72
N ALA A 118 34.43 0.15 -1.12
CA ALA A 118 34.68 -1.22 -0.68
C ALA A 118 34.91 -1.38 0.84
N LEU A 119 35.24 -0.28 1.55
CA LEU A 119 35.39 -0.26 3.00
C LEU A 119 34.07 0.05 3.73
N GLY A 120 32.98 0.26 3.00
CA GLY A 120 31.68 0.62 3.57
C GLY A 120 31.56 2.11 3.93
N GLN A 121 32.47 2.95 3.47
CA GLN A 121 32.48 4.40 3.76
C GLN A 121 31.90 5.18 2.58
N GLU A 122 31.30 6.34 2.87
CA GLU A 122 30.83 7.25 1.82
C GLU A 122 32.02 7.91 1.12
N ASP A 123 32.04 7.80 -0.21
CA ASP A 123 32.98 8.40 -1.15
C ASP A 123 32.23 9.46 -1.98
N HIS A 124 32.61 10.73 -1.76
CA HIS A 124 32.05 11.88 -2.45
C HIS A 124 32.69 12.16 -3.81
N SER A 125 33.64 11.32 -4.26
CA SER A 125 34.18 11.37 -5.63
C SER A 125 33.16 10.90 -6.68
N PHE A 126 32.06 10.30 -6.23
CA PHE A 126 30.92 9.86 -7.03
C PHE A 126 29.61 10.40 -6.43
N ASN A 127 28.54 10.34 -7.21
CA ASN A 127 27.21 10.78 -6.78
C ASN A 127 26.22 9.61 -6.78
N SER A 128 25.45 9.49 -5.71
CA SER A 128 24.21 8.71 -5.69
C SER A 128 23.13 9.46 -6.46
N VAL A 129 22.72 8.93 -7.61
CA VAL A 129 21.73 9.57 -8.48
C VAL A 129 20.44 8.73 -8.58
N PRO A 130 19.26 9.36 -8.52
CA PRO A 130 17.98 8.65 -8.64
C PRO A 130 17.74 8.19 -10.08
N ILE A 131 17.30 6.94 -10.26
CA ILE A 131 16.84 6.42 -11.55
C ILE A 131 15.33 6.65 -11.63
N GLN A 132 14.92 7.47 -12.59
CA GLN A 132 13.52 7.83 -12.82
C GLN A 132 12.90 6.96 -13.92
N GLN A 133 11.61 6.66 -13.76
CA GLN A 133 10.81 5.96 -14.76
C GLN A 133 9.41 6.58 -14.85
N GLU A 134 8.93 6.76 -16.08
CA GLU A 134 7.53 7.10 -16.34
C GLU A 134 6.69 5.82 -16.30
N ILE A 135 5.66 5.82 -15.47
CA ILE A 135 4.66 4.75 -15.36
C ILE A 135 3.27 5.28 -15.67
N LEU A 136 2.39 4.37 -16.05
CA LEU A 136 0.97 4.64 -16.24
C LEU A 136 0.21 4.32 -14.95
N VAL A 137 -0.69 5.23 -14.56
CA VAL A 137 -1.59 5.04 -13.43
C VAL A 137 -3.02 5.32 -13.86
N LEU A 138 -3.98 4.60 -13.30
CA LEU A 138 -5.41 4.85 -13.53
C LEU A 138 -5.95 5.66 -12.35
N ARG A 139 -6.47 6.86 -12.60
CA ARG A 139 -7.14 7.68 -11.59
C ARG A 139 -8.65 7.54 -11.73
N ARG A 140 -9.31 7.22 -10.62
CA ARG A 140 -10.77 7.17 -10.54
C ARG A 140 -11.31 8.59 -10.59
N GLU A 141 -12.23 8.84 -11.50
CA GLU A 141 -12.98 10.11 -11.52
C GLU A 141 -14.19 10.00 -10.59
N GLN A 142 -14.48 11.09 -9.86
CA GLN A 142 -15.64 11.15 -8.99
C GLN A 142 -16.81 11.79 -9.75
N GLY A 143 -17.83 10.99 -10.04
CA GLY A 143 -19.04 11.43 -10.71
C GLY A 143 -19.64 10.36 -11.62
N GLY A 144 -20.94 10.44 -11.85
CA GLY A 144 -21.66 9.49 -12.70
C GLY A 144 -22.03 8.17 -12.02
N CYS A 145 -22.81 7.36 -12.75
CA CYS A 145 -23.32 6.09 -12.24
C CYS A 145 -22.33 4.94 -12.29
N LEU A 146 -21.36 5.02 -13.21
CA LEU A 146 -20.35 4.00 -13.43
C LEU A 146 -18.99 4.58 -13.06
N PRO A 147 -18.11 3.80 -12.40
CA PRO A 147 -16.75 4.25 -12.12
C PRO A 147 -15.99 4.44 -13.43
N THR A 148 -15.67 5.69 -13.78
CA THR A 148 -14.78 6.03 -14.89
C THR A 148 -13.36 6.19 -14.38
N TYR A 149 -12.41 5.88 -15.26
CA TYR A 149 -10.98 5.99 -14.98
C TYR A 149 -10.31 6.80 -16.06
N ARG A 150 -9.44 7.70 -15.64
CA ARG A 150 -8.53 8.44 -16.49
C ARG A 150 -7.14 7.81 -16.42
N LEU A 151 -6.51 7.63 -17.58
CA LEU A 151 -5.11 7.22 -17.66
C LEU A 151 -4.20 8.45 -17.47
N GLU A 152 -3.27 8.37 -16.54
CA GLU A 152 -2.30 9.43 -16.22
C GLU A 152 -0.87 8.88 -16.30
N LYS A 153 0.07 9.75 -16.64
CA LYS A 153 1.51 9.49 -16.58
C LYS A 153 2.05 9.99 -15.24
N LYS A 154 2.89 9.19 -14.60
CA LYS A 154 3.57 9.56 -13.35
C LYS A 154 5.04 9.17 -13.43
N VAL A 155 5.92 10.11 -13.11
CA VAL A 155 7.35 9.82 -12.93
C VAL A 155 7.58 9.35 -11.50
N ILE A 156 8.27 8.23 -11.36
CA ILE A 156 8.66 7.64 -10.08
C ILE A 156 10.17 7.39 -10.04
N THR A 157 10.74 7.32 -8.85
CA THR A 157 12.12 6.84 -8.68
C THR A 157 12.08 5.35 -8.36
N VAL A 158 12.74 4.51 -9.16
CA VAL A 158 12.72 3.05 -8.97
C VAL A 158 13.87 2.56 -8.07
N GLY A 159 14.97 3.30 -8.05
CA GLY A 159 16.16 3.05 -7.25
C GLY A 159 17.20 4.14 -7.44
N CYS A 160 18.42 3.90 -6.95
CA CYS A 160 19.54 4.80 -7.14
C CYS A 160 20.73 4.06 -7.77
N THR A 161 21.58 4.81 -8.46
CA THR A 161 22.84 4.30 -9.02
C THR A 161 23.99 5.21 -8.64
N CYS A 162 25.21 4.68 -8.71
CA CYS A 162 26.43 5.44 -8.50
C CYS A 162 26.96 5.94 -9.84
N ALA A 163 27.21 7.24 -9.96
CA ALA A 163 27.68 7.86 -11.18
C ALA A 163 28.89 8.76 -10.92
N ALA A 164 29.83 8.80 -11.87
CA ALA A 164 30.90 9.80 -11.85
C ALA A 164 30.30 11.22 -11.97
N PRO A 165 30.91 12.23 -11.34
CA PRO A 165 30.48 13.62 -11.47
C PRO A 165 30.52 14.09 -12.93
N VAL A 166 29.63 15.02 -13.27
CA VAL A 166 29.62 15.64 -14.61
C VAL A 166 30.85 16.53 -14.75
N ILE A 167 31.78 16.14 -15.63
CA ILE A 167 32.92 16.98 -15.98
C ILE A 167 32.46 17.98 -17.05
N HIS A 168 32.29 19.25 -16.67
CA HIS A 168 32.10 20.32 -17.62
C HIS A 168 33.45 20.72 -18.21
N HIS A 169 33.74 20.28 -19.43
CA HIS A 169 34.82 20.89 -20.21
C HIS A 169 34.37 22.31 -20.60
N GLN A 170 35.02 23.34 -20.04
CA GLN A 170 34.87 24.70 -20.54
C GLN A 170 35.60 24.78 -21.89
N SER A 171 34.84 24.81 -22.98
CA SER A 171 35.32 25.11 -24.34
C SER A 171 35.24 26.61 -24.61
#